data_AF-A0A9Q3M7W4-F1
#
_entry.id   AF-A0A9Q3M7W4-F1
#
_cell.length_a   1.000
_cell.length_b   1.000
_cell.length_c   1.000
_cell.angle_alpha   90.00
_cell.angle_beta   90.00
_cell.angle_gamma   90.00
#
_symmetry.space_group_name_H-M   'P 1'
#
loop_
_entity.id
_entity.type
_entity.pdbx_description
1 polymer ?
#
loop_
_entity_poly.entity_id
_entity_poly.type
_entity_poly.pdbx_seq_one_letter_code
_entity_poly.pdbx_strand_id
1 'polypeptide(L)' 'MTDDEIMAEGAKIAEERAQGKIISIDELCVRLGITLETALALAAEEASRIYGRPMRIEVLPDRLQ' A
#
# COMPACT_ATOMS: atom_id res chain seq x y z
N MET A 1 10.29 10.64 -10.50
CA MET A 1 9.81 9.30 -10.84
C MET A 1 8.95 9.43 -12.08
N THR A 2 9.31 8.75 -13.17
CA THR A 2 8.44 8.59 -14.35
C THR A 2 7.53 7.40 -14.15
N ASP A 3 6.41 7.33 -14.88
CA ASP A 3 5.47 6.20 -14.81
C ASP A 3 6.17 4.85 -15.04
N ASP A 4 7.15 4.80 -15.95
CA ASP A 4 7.95 3.61 -16.24
C ASP A 4 8.77 3.15 -15.02
N GLU A 5 9.33 4.08 -14.24
CA GLU A 5 10.07 3.77 -13.02
C GLU A 5 9.12 3.20 -11.94
N ILE A 6 7.88 3.72 -11.85
CA ILE A 6 6.87 3.19 -10.93
C ILE A 6 6.51 1.75 -11.29
N MET A 7 6.27 1.48 -12.57
CA MET A 7 5.90 0.15 -13.06
C MET A 7 7.03 -0.87 -12.86
N ALA A 8 8.29 -0.47 -13.12
CA ALA A 8 9.45 -1.31 -12.89
C ALA A 8 9.64 -1.64 -11.39
N GLU A 9 9.50 -0.65 -10.52
CA GLU A 9 9.59 -0.86 -9.07
C GLU A 9 8.45 -1.75 -8.56
N GLY A 10 7.23 -1.58 -9.09
CA GLY A 10 6.09 -2.44 -8.82
C GLY A 10 6.34 -3.90 -9.20
N ALA A 11 6.92 -4.15 -10.38
CA ALA A 11 7.28 -5.50 -10.83
C ALA A 11 8.31 -6.16 -9.89
N LYS A 12 9.31 -5.39 -9.45
CA LYS A 12 10.33 -5.85 -8.50
C LYS A 12 9.72 -6.20 -7.14
N ILE A 13 8.82 -5.37 -6.62
CA ILE A 13 8.10 -5.66 -5.36
C ILE A 13 7.29 -6.96 -5.48
N ALA A 14 6.62 -7.18 -6.62
CA ALA A 14 5.85 -8.40 -6.86
C ALA A 14 6.74 -9.65 -6.86
N GLU A 15 7.91 -9.58 -7.51
CA GLU A 15 8.89 -10.68 -7.53
C GLU A 15 9.44 -10.98 -6.13
N GLU A 16 9.82 -9.95 -5.37
CA GLU A 16 10.29 -10.09 -3.99
C GLU A 16 9.23 -10.77 -3.10
N ARG A 17 7.96 -10.39 -3.23
CA ARG A 17 6.86 -11.05 -2.50
C ARG A 17 6.65 -12.50 -2.94
N ALA A 18 6.79 -12.81 -4.23
CA ALA A 18 6.69 -14.18 -4.73
C ALA A 18 7.81 -15.08 -4.19
N GLN A 19 8.98 -14.51 -3.88
CA GLN A 19 10.10 -15.18 -3.21
C GLN A 19 9.91 -15.31 -1.69
N GLY A 20 8.77 -14.87 -1.15
CA GLY A 20 8.45 -14.95 0.28
C GLY A 20 9.02 -13.80 1.12
N LYS A 21 9.55 -12.75 0.48
CA LYS A 21 10.03 -11.56 1.22
C LYS A 21 8.84 -10.80 1.80
N ILE A 22 8.91 -10.53 3.10
CA ILE A 22 7.96 -9.64 3.78
C ILE A 22 8.46 -8.21 3.62
N ILE A 23 7.66 -7.38 2.97
CA ILE A 23 7.91 -5.95 2.77
C ILE A 23 6.91 -5.21 3.66
N SER A 24 7.40 -4.35 4.54
CA SER A 24 6.52 -3.55 5.41
C SER A 24 5.77 -2.50 4.60
N ILE A 25 4.66 -1.99 5.13
CA ILE A 25 3.92 -0.91 4.48
C ILE A 25 4.76 0.36 4.37
N ASP A 26 5.60 0.65 5.38
CA ASP A 26 6.49 1.81 5.38
C ASP A 26 7.55 1.70 4.28
N GLU A 27 8.17 0.52 4.13
CA GLU A 27 9.14 0.27 3.05
C GLU A 27 8.47 0.44 1.68
N LEU A 28 7.25 -0.08 1.53
CA LEU A 28 6.48 0.02 0.29
C LEU A 28 6.13 1.49 -0.04
N CYS A 29 5.75 2.28 0.96
CA CYS A 29 5.47 3.71 0.79
C CYS A 29 6.71 4.47 0.33
N VAL A 30 7.87 4.23 0.96
CA VAL A 30 9.14 4.86 0.58
C VAL A 30 9.54 4.49 -0.85
N ARG A 31 9.47 3.20 -1.21
CA ARG A 31 9.88 2.72 -2.55
C ARG A 31 8.99 3.25 -3.66
N LEU A 32 7.70 3.38 -3.41
CA LEU A 32 6.74 3.89 -4.38
C LEU A 32 6.62 5.42 -4.36
N GLY A 33 7.29 6.10 -3.43
CA GLY A 33 7.22 7.56 -3.30
C GLY A 33 5.84 8.07 -2.91
N ILE A 34 5.07 7.28 -2.15
CA ILE A 34 3.71 7.63 -1.70
C ILE A 34 3.65 7.75 -0.18
N THR A 35 2.64 8.47 0.31
CA THR A 35 2.36 8.55 1.75
C THR A 35 1.63 7.30 2.23
N LEU A 36 1.70 7.03 3.54
CA LEU A 36 0.93 5.95 4.16
C LEU A 36 -0.57 6.19 3.97
N GLU A 37 -1.04 7.43 4.08
CA GLU A 37 -2.43 7.83 3.85
C GLU A 37 -2.88 7.47 2.43
N THR A 38 -2.04 7.76 1.42
CA THR A 38 -2.32 7.38 0.03
C THR A 38 -2.38 5.86 -0.14
N ALA A 39 -1.41 5.13 0.43
CA ALA A 39 -1.38 3.67 0.34
C ALA A 39 -2.63 3.03 0.97
N LEU A 40 -3.03 3.52 2.14
CA LEU A 40 -4.23 3.05 2.83
C LEU A 40 -5.49 3.40 2.03
N ALA A 41 -5.62 4.62 1.50
CA ALA A 41 -6.77 5.02 0.69
C ALA A 41 -6.96 4.10 -0.54
N LEU A 42 -5.87 3.80 -1.25
CA LEU A 42 -5.88 2.86 -2.38
C LEU A 42 -6.29 1.44 -1.95
N ALA A 43 -5.77 0.97 -0.81
CA ALA A 43 -6.14 -0.34 -0.26
C ALA A 43 -7.62 -0.40 0.14
N ALA A 44 -8.18 0.67 0.69
CA ALA A 44 -9.60 0.76 1.03
C ALA A 44 -10.48 0.75 -0.22
N GLU A 45 -10.09 1.44 -1.29
CA GLU A 45 -10.80 1.40 -2.58
C GLU A 45 -10.81 -0.01 -3.17
N GLU A 46 -9.65 -0.67 -3.21
CA GLU A 46 -9.54 -2.03 -3.75
C GLU A 46 -10.32 -3.04 -2.89
N ALA A 47 -10.24 -2.95 -1.57
CA ALA A 47 -11.06 -3.75 -0.67
C ALA A 47 -12.56 -3.49 -0.91
N SER A 48 -12.96 -2.24 -1.08
CA SER A 48 -14.35 -1.88 -1.37
C SER A 48 -14.84 -2.54 -2.68
N ARG A 49 -13.99 -2.61 -3.70
CA ARG A 49 -14.25 -3.28 -4.98
C ARG A 49 -14.39 -4.80 -4.81
N ILE A 50 -13.46 -5.44 -4.09
CA ILE A 50 -13.47 -6.89 -3.85
C ILE A 50 -14.72 -7.31 -3.04
N TYR A 51 -15.08 -6.55 -2.02
CA TYR A 51 -16.15 -6.92 -1.08
C TYR A 51 -17.52 -6.33 -1.44
N GLY A 52 -17.63 -5.51 -2.49
CA GLY A 52 -18.90 -4.95 -2.96
C GLY A 52 -19.60 -4.01 -1.96
N ARG A 53 -18.86 -3.47 -0.99
CA ARG A 53 -19.38 -2.53 0.02
C ARG A 53 -18.32 -1.48 0.37
N PRO A 54 -18.73 -0.23 0.71
CA PRO A 54 -17.80 0.80 1.15
C PRO A 54 -16.93 0.31 2.31
N MET A 55 -15.61 0.40 2.13
CA MET A 55 -14.64 0.19 3.21
C MET A 55 -14.18 1.55 3.75
N ARG A 56 -14.06 1.65 5.07
CA ARG A 56 -13.56 2.83 5.76
C ARG A 56 -12.37 2.45 6.60
N ILE A 57 -11.35 3.30 6.59
CA ILE A 57 -10.22 3.20 7.51
C ILE A 57 -10.63 3.97 8.76
N GLU A 58 -10.77 3.25 9.86
CA GLU A 58 -10.93 3.87 11.17
C GLU A 58 -9.53 4.06 11.75
N VAL A 59 -9.05 5.30 11.76
CA VAL A 59 -7.85 5.64 12.52
C VAL A 59 -8.27 5.66 13.99
N LEU A 60 -7.93 4.60 14.72
CA LEU A 60 -8.03 4.61 16.17
C LEU A 60 -7.06 5.68 16.66
N PRO A 61 -7.51 6.74 17.36
CA PRO A 61 -6.60 7.68 17.97
C PRO A 61 -5.71 6.89 18.92
N ASP A 62 -4.39 7.12 18.87
CA ASP A 62 -3.46 6.60 19.85
C ASP A 62 -4.04 6.89 21.23
N ARG A 63 -4.34 5.82 21.97
CA ARG A 63 -4.66 5.97 23.38
C ARG A 63 -3.38 6.49 24.02
N LEU A 64 -3.36 7.81 24.24
CA LEU A 64 -2.38 8.55 25.01
C LEU A 64 -1.76 7.64 26.09
N GLN A 65 -0.52 7.21 25.86
CA GLN A 65 0.35 6.66 26.90
C GLN A 65 0.97 7.81 27.68
#